data_AF-A0A8X6R862-F1
#
_entry.id   AF-A0A8X6R862-F1
#
_cell.length_a   1.000
_cell.length_b   1.000
_cell.length_c   1.000
_cell.angle_alpha   90.00
_cell.angle_beta   90.00
_cell.angle_gamma   90.00
#
_symmetry.space_group_name_H-M   'P 1'
#
loop_
_entity.id
_entity.type
_entity.pdbx_description
1 polymer ?
#
loop_
_entity_poly.entity_id
_entity_poly.type
_entity_poly.pdbx_seq_one_letter_code
_entity_poly.pdbx_strand_id
1 'polypeptide(L)'
;MNIISQLLNNIAKCKFCNQLDSLVISEDSGSRRGLCVNLVLQCIYCGQATSAMSSDMTNGFDDINIRLAYGMRCIGKGNSAAKTFCAVMNLPPPPAKFERYNDILLRSLIKVSRESMRNAVEDTVKNNNSNRDITAAFDGSWQKRGLTSLNGVVSATCLETGKVLDFECLSKYCFKCKNRNNKDHTCEKNFEGFSGGMESDGILKIFQRSERLNNV
;
A
#
# COMPACT_ATOMS: atom_id res chain seq x y z
N MET A 1 -24.65 9.25 13.75
CA MET A 1 -24.82 7.97 14.49
C MET A 1 -26.25 7.69 14.95
N ASN A 2 -27.17 8.65 14.92
CA ASN A 2 -28.54 8.42 15.42
C ASN A 2 -29.33 7.33 14.66
N ILE A 3 -29.10 7.21 13.34
CA ILE A 3 -29.80 6.23 12.49
C ILE A 3 -29.47 4.79 12.88
N ILE A 4 -28.22 4.48 13.21
CA ILE A 4 -27.81 3.11 13.57
C ILE A 4 -28.42 2.72 14.92
N SER A 5 -28.41 3.62 15.89
CA SER A 5 -29.10 3.43 17.18
C SER A 5 -30.59 3.17 16.98
N GLN A 6 -31.26 3.96 16.13
CA GLN A 6 -32.68 3.76 15.80
C GLN A 6 -32.94 2.37 15.18
N LEU A 7 -32.14 1.97 14.20
CA LEU A 7 -32.25 0.66 13.56
C LEU A 7 -32.07 -0.50 14.55
N LEU A 8 -31.12 -0.38 15.49
CA LEU A 8 -30.88 -1.41 16.50
C LEU A 8 -32.05 -1.58 17.45
N ASN A 9 -32.65 -0.48 17.91
CA ASN A 9 -33.76 -0.54 18.86
C ASN A 9 -35.04 -1.15 18.27
N ASN A 10 -35.19 -1.18 16.95
CA ASN A 10 -36.31 -1.87 16.29
C ASN A 10 -36.30 -3.40 16.48
N ILE A 11 -35.14 -4.00 16.76
CA ILE A 11 -34.97 -5.45 16.84
C ILE A 11 -34.27 -5.93 18.11
N ALA A 12 -33.70 -5.03 18.91
CA ALA A 12 -32.91 -5.35 20.08
C ALA A 12 -33.36 -4.56 21.31
N LYS A 13 -33.31 -5.23 22.46
CA LYS A 13 -33.48 -4.64 23.80
C LYS A 13 -32.18 -4.77 24.58
N CYS A 14 -32.04 -3.98 25.66
CA CYS A 14 -30.89 -4.15 26.54
C CYS A 14 -30.89 -5.55 27.17
N LYS A 15 -29.81 -6.32 26.96
CA LYS A 15 -29.68 -7.68 27.51
C LYS A 15 -29.66 -7.75 29.04
N PHE A 16 -29.36 -6.63 29.72
CA PHE A 16 -29.19 -6.58 31.17
C PHE A 16 -30.44 -6.10 31.92
N CYS A 17 -31.15 -5.10 31.39
CA CYS A 17 -32.35 -4.54 32.04
C CYS A 17 -33.65 -4.74 31.24
N ASN A 18 -33.59 -5.40 30.08
CA ASN A 18 -34.73 -5.69 29.20
C ASN A 18 -35.51 -4.47 28.67
N GLN A 19 -35.02 -3.24 28.86
CA GLN A 19 -35.66 -2.04 28.36
C GLN A 19 -35.58 -1.94 26.82
N LEU A 20 -36.70 -1.55 26.21
CA LEU A 20 -36.81 -1.17 24.80
C LEU A 20 -36.29 0.26 24.60
N ASP A 21 -35.99 0.61 23.34
CA ASP A 21 -35.52 1.96 22.96
C ASP A 21 -34.37 2.50 23.83
N SER A 22 -33.51 1.58 24.28
CA SER A 22 -32.54 1.83 25.34
C SER A 22 -31.10 1.88 24.84
N LEU A 23 -30.84 1.42 23.63
CA LEU A 23 -29.49 1.23 23.11
C LEU A 23 -29.03 2.44 22.29
N VAL A 24 -27.91 3.04 22.68
CA VAL A 24 -27.28 4.14 21.96
C VAL A 24 -25.89 3.74 21.52
N ILE A 25 -25.61 3.92 20.23
CA ILE A 25 -24.25 3.89 19.69
C ILE A 25 -23.68 5.30 19.70
N SER A 26 -22.50 5.42 20.30
CA SER A 26 -21.66 6.59 20.26
C SER A 26 -20.24 6.21 19.83
N GLU A 27 -19.46 7.23 19.53
CA GLU A 27 -18.04 7.07 19.25
C GLU A 27 -17.25 7.63 20.44
N ASP A 28 -16.26 6.87 20.90
CA ASP A 28 -15.24 7.39 21.80
C ASP A 28 -14.13 8.07 20.98
N SER A 29 -14.19 9.39 20.91
CA SER A 29 -13.23 10.20 20.15
C SER A 29 -11.81 10.18 20.71
N GLY A 30 -11.62 9.81 21.98
CA GLY A 30 -10.32 9.82 22.65
C GLY A 30 -9.38 8.70 22.19
N SER A 31 -9.94 7.59 21.69
CA SER A 31 -9.20 6.40 21.26
C SER A 31 -9.04 6.29 19.73
N ARG A 32 -9.40 7.35 18.99
CA ARG A 32 -9.35 7.40 17.52
C ARG A 32 -7.94 7.18 16.98
N ARG A 33 -7.82 6.33 15.96
CA ARG A 33 -6.57 6.08 15.22
C ARG A 33 -6.80 6.28 13.72
N GLY A 34 -6.60 7.51 13.24
CA GLY A 34 -6.93 7.87 11.85
C GLY A 34 -8.43 7.67 11.59
N LEU A 35 -8.77 6.80 10.64
CA LEU A 35 -10.16 6.44 10.34
C LEU A 35 -10.73 5.34 11.24
N CYS A 36 -9.89 4.66 12.03
CA CYS A 36 -10.35 3.66 12.98
C CYS A 36 -10.90 4.32 14.23
N VAL A 37 -12.12 3.94 14.61
CA VAL A 37 -12.88 4.55 15.70
C VAL A 37 -13.32 3.51 16.71
N ASN A 38 -13.38 3.87 17.99
CA ASN A 38 -13.95 3.00 19.01
C ASN A 38 -15.46 3.26 19.10
N LEU A 39 -16.26 2.28 18.72
CA LEU A 39 -17.71 2.33 18.81
C LEU A 39 -18.15 1.82 20.18
N VAL A 40 -18.95 2.61 20.88
CA VAL A 40 -19.49 2.28 22.20
C VAL A 40 -20.99 2.08 22.06
N LEU A 41 -21.48 0.90 22.43
CA LEU A 41 -22.89 0.60 22.55
C LEU A 41 -23.26 0.62 24.03
N GLN A 42 -24.11 1.56 24.43
CA GLN A 42 -24.49 1.78 25.82
C GLN A 42 -26.00 1.80 26.01
N CYS A 43 -26.46 1.21 27.11
CA CYS A 43 -27.85 1.35 27.56
C CYS A 43 -28.04 2.63 28.36
N ILE A 44 -29.01 3.48 27.98
CA ILE A 44 -29.30 4.74 28.68
C ILE A 44 -29.93 4.55 30.07
N TYR A 45 -30.59 3.42 30.32
CA TYR A 45 -31.29 3.18 31.58
C TYR A 45 -30.41 2.54 32.65
N CYS A 46 -29.64 1.50 32.29
CA CYS A 46 -28.80 0.77 33.26
C CYS A 46 -27.31 1.08 33.15
N GLY A 47 -26.90 1.92 32.20
CA GLY A 47 -25.51 2.37 32.02
C GLY A 47 -24.54 1.31 31.48
N GLN A 48 -24.95 0.05 31.37
CA GLN A 48 -24.10 -1.03 30.85
C GLN A 48 -23.68 -0.74 29.41
N ALA A 49 -22.38 -0.92 29.14
CA ALA A 49 -21.78 -0.60 27.85
C ALA A 49 -20.86 -1.73 27.37
N THR A 50 -20.70 -1.82 26.05
CA THR A 50 -19.68 -2.61 25.38
C THR A 50 -19.08 -1.78 24.26
N SER A 51 -17.85 -2.09 23.86
CA SER A 51 -17.19 -1.35 22.80
C SER A 51 -16.33 -2.24 21.92
N ALA A 52 -16.10 -1.78 20.70
CA ALA A 52 -15.22 -2.42 19.74
C ALA A 52 -14.63 -1.38 18.79
N MET A 53 -13.41 -1.64 18.31
CA MET A 53 -12.83 -0.86 17.23
C MET A 53 -13.57 -1.14 15.92
N SER A 54 -13.73 -0.10 15.09
CA SER A 54 -14.44 -0.17 13.80
C SER A 54 -13.63 -0.86 12.68
N SER A 55 -12.44 -1.36 12.99
CA SER A 55 -11.55 -2.01 12.06
C SER A 55 -10.75 -3.09 12.78
N ASP A 56 -10.56 -4.20 12.08
CA ASP A 56 -9.59 -5.21 12.47
C ASP A 56 -8.17 -4.68 12.34
N MET A 57 -7.25 -5.38 13.02
CA MET A 57 -5.84 -5.05 13.00
C MET A 57 -5.05 -6.11 12.22
N THR A 58 -4.29 -5.66 11.24
CA THR A 58 -3.38 -6.50 10.45
C THR A 58 -1.94 -6.05 10.70
N ASN A 59 -1.09 -6.94 11.20
CA ASN A 59 0.32 -6.66 11.50
C ASN A 59 0.55 -5.43 12.41
N GLY A 60 -0.37 -5.17 13.35
CA GLY A 60 -0.28 -4.01 14.25
C GLY A 60 -0.80 -2.68 13.68
N PHE A 61 -1.52 -2.71 12.55
CA PHE A 61 -2.12 -1.54 11.91
C PHE A 61 -3.60 -1.76 11.65
N ASP A 62 -4.42 -0.73 11.83
CA ASP A 62 -5.85 -0.80 11.52
C ASP A 62 -6.05 -0.98 10.00
N ASP A 63 -6.77 -2.03 9.60
CA ASP A 63 -7.01 -2.39 8.19
C ASP A 63 -7.63 -1.24 7.38
N ILE A 64 -8.58 -0.49 7.97
CA ILE A 64 -9.19 0.68 7.32
C ILE A 64 -8.16 1.75 6.92
N ASN A 65 -7.11 1.94 7.73
CA ASN A 65 -6.05 2.90 7.44
C ASN A 65 -5.10 2.36 6.36
N ILE A 66 -4.82 1.05 6.34
CA ILE A 66 -4.07 0.40 5.26
C ILE A 66 -4.83 0.58 3.93
N ARG A 67 -6.14 0.34 3.93
CA ARG A 67 -7.00 0.49 2.74
C ARG A 67 -7.05 1.92 2.23
N LEU A 68 -7.12 2.91 3.13
CA LEU A 68 -7.05 4.32 2.72
C LEU A 68 -5.71 4.61 2.02
N ALA A 69 -4.59 4.19 2.60
CA ALA A 69 -3.28 4.41 2.00
C ALA A 69 -3.14 3.68 0.65
N TYR A 70 -3.61 2.43 0.57
CA TYR A 70 -3.59 1.64 -0.65
C TYR A 70 -4.46 2.27 -1.74
N GLY A 71 -5.71 2.62 -1.43
CA GLY A 71 -6.64 3.24 -2.37
C GLY A 71 -6.11 4.56 -2.93
N MET A 72 -5.55 5.41 -2.07
CA MET A 72 -4.89 6.66 -2.49
C MET A 72 -3.73 6.37 -3.44
N ARG A 73 -2.92 5.36 -3.16
CA ARG A 73 -1.78 4.98 -4.02
C ARG A 73 -2.22 4.47 -5.39
N CYS A 74 -3.28 3.65 -5.46
CA CYS A 74 -3.84 3.15 -6.72
C CYS A 74 -4.30 4.27 -7.67
N ILE A 75 -4.72 5.42 -7.12
CA ILE A 75 -5.11 6.59 -7.92
C ILE A 75 -4.00 7.65 -8.06
N GLY A 76 -2.75 7.28 -7.72
CA GLY A 76 -1.60 8.20 -7.82
C GLY A 76 -1.65 9.36 -6.83
N LYS A 77 -2.33 9.19 -5.69
CA LYS A 77 -2.48 10.19 -4.63
C LYS A 77 -1.77 9.76 -3.34
N GLY A 78 -1.47 10.73 -2.49
CA GLY A 78 -0.80 10.52 -1.20
C GLY A 78 -1.51 11.22 -0.05
N ASN A 79 -0.81 11.38 1.07
CA ASN A 79 -1.36 11.92 2.32
C ASN A 79 -2.13 13.24 2.15
N SER A 80 -1.60 14.19 1.37
CA SER A 80 -2.26 15.49 1.18
C SER A 80 -3.65 15.35 0.56
N ALA A 81 -3.78 14.53 -0.48
CA ALA A 81 -5.06 14.24 -1.10
C ALA A 81 -5.96 13.39 -0.20
N ALA A 82 -5.39 12.48 0.60
CA ALA A 82 -6.14 11.71 1.60
C ALA A 82 -6.79 12.63 2.66
N LYS A 83 -6.07 13.67 3.11
CA LYS A 83 -6.61 14.69 4.03
C LYS A 83 -7.78 15.44 3.40
N THR A 84 -7.61 15.94 2.17
CA THR A 84 -8.68 16.62 1.44
C THR A 84 -9.88 15.71 1.23
N PHE A 85 -9.66 14.47 0.81
CA PHE A 85 -10.70 13.48 0.63
C PHE A 85 -11.49 13.24 1.92
N CYS A 86 -10.80 13.00 3.05
CA CYS A 86 -11.47 12.79 4.32
C CYS A 86 -12.26 14.02 4.75
N ALA A 87 -11.70 15.23 4.61
CA ALA A 87 -12.39 16.47 4.94
C ALA A 87 -13.67 16.68 4.11
N VAL A 88 -13.61 16.46 2.79
CA VAL A 88 -14.77 16.61 1.88
C VAL A 88 -15.85 15.57 2.19
N MET A 89 -15.46 14.34 2.53
CA MET A 89 -16.39 13.27 2.88
C MET A 89 -16.91 13.36 4.32
N ASN A 90 -16.54 14.40 5.08
CA ASN A 90 -16.82 14.52 6.50
C ASN A 90 -16.36 13.28 7.32
N LEU A 91 -15.20 12.75 6.94
CA LEU A 91 -14.52 11.64 7.61
C LEU A 91 -13.44 12.17 8.56
N PRO A 92 -13.03 11.36 9.55
CA PRO A 92 -11.89 11.67 10.39
C PRO A 92 -10.60 11.83 9.55
N PRO A 93 -9.62 12.62 10.02
CA PRO A 93 -8.39 12.80 9.30
C PRO A 93 -7.62 11.46 9.15
N PRO A 94 -6.85 11.29 8.07
CA PRO A 94 -5.97 10.15 7.91
C PRO A 94 -4.98 10.01 9.08
N PRO A 95 -4.42 8.82 9.30
CA PRO A 95 -3.48 8.58 10.39
C PRO A 95 -2.27 9.53 10.31
N ALA A 96 -1.87 10.08 11.46
CA ALA A 96 -0.80 11.08 11.54
C ALA A 96 0.53 10.61 10.91
N LYS A 97 0.87 9.34 11.11
CA LYS A 97 2.07 8.70 10.54
C LYS A 97 1.75 7.96 9.23
N PHE A 98 1.15 8.65 8.26
CA PHE A 98 0.72 8.09 6.98
C PHE A 98 1.83 7.32 6.23
N GLU A 99 3.07 7.83 6.26
CA GLU A 99 4.21 7.18 5.58
C GLU A 99 4.48 5.75 6.07
N ARG A 100 4.16 5.41 7.32
CA ARG A 100 4.31 4.03 7.82
C ARG A 100 3.45 3.03 7.03
N TYR A 101 2.30 3.48 6.53
CA TYR A 101 1.43 2.64 5.71
C TYR A 101 2.03 2.42 4.32
N ASN A 102 2.76 3.39 3.76
CA ASN A 102 3.52 3.20 2.52
C ASN A 102 4.60 2.12 2.69
N ASP A 103 5.31 2.09 3.83
CA ASP A 103 6.35 1.08 4.09
C ASP A 103 5.77 -0.34 4.15
N ILE A 104 4.63 -0.52 4.82
CA ILE A 104 3.96 -1.83 4.93
C ILE A 104 3.47 -2.28 3.56
N LEU A 105 2.82 -1.39 2.83
CA LEU A 105 2.35 -1.68 1.48
C LEU A 105 3.52 -2.07 0.57
N LEU A 106 4.64 -1.35 0.65
CA LEU A 106 5.84 -1.67 -0.12
C LEU A 106 6.37 -3.07 0.20
N ARG A 107 6.48 -3.44 1.48
CA ARG A 107 6.93 -4.79 1.87
C ARG A 107 6.02 -5.88 1.31
N SER A 108 4.71 -5.71 1.43
CA SER A 108 3.73 -6.65 0.88
C SER A 108 3.79 -6.74 -0.64
N LEU A 109 3.90 -5.60 -1.33
CA LEU A 109 4.01 -5.54 -2.79
C LEU A 109 5.30 -6.17 -3.31
N ILE A 110 6.44 -6.01 -2.61
CA ILE A 110 7.70 -6.69 -2.95
C ILE A 110 7.53 -8.20 -2.86
N LYS A 111 6.85 -8.72 -1.82
CA LYS A 111 6.61 -10.15 -1.68
C LYS A 111 5.74 -10.68 -2.81
N VAL A 112 4.59 -10.04 -3.05
CA VAL A 112 3.63 -10.46 -4.09
C VAL A 112 4.23 -10.36 -5.49
N SER A 113 4.96 -9.28 -5.79
CA SER A 113 5.62 -9.14 -7.09
C SER A 113 6.67 -10.20 -7.34
N ARG A 114 7.51 -10.53 -6.34
CA ARG A 114 8.51 -11.61 -6.47
C ARG A 114 7.86 -12.97 -6.73
N GLU A 115 6.79 -13.29 -6.00
CA GLU A 115 6.04 -14.52 -6.20
C GLU A 115 5.39 -14.57 -7.59
N SER A 116 4.76 -13.47 -8.00
CA SER A 116 4.16 -13.34 -9.34
C SER A 116 5.18 -13.51 -10.46
N MET A 117 6.35 -12.88 -10.35
CA MET A 117 7.42 -12.96 -11.35
C MET A 117 8.06 -14.36 -11.38
N ARG A 118 8.23 -14.99 -10.21
CA ARG A 118 8.68 -16.38 -10.14
C ARG A 118 7.71 -17.31 -10.87
N ASN A 119 6.41 -17.18 -10.60
CA ASN A 119 5.39 -17.97 -11.29
C ASN A 119 5.39 -17.69 -12.80
N ALA A 120 5.61 -16.44 -13.22
CA ALA A 120 5.73 -16.09 -14.64
C ALA A 120 6.91 -16.79 -15.31
N VAL A 121 8.07 -16.86 -14.66
CA VAL A 121 9.24 -17.61 -15.15
C VAL A 121 8.92 -19.11 -15.22
N GLU A 122 8.37 -19.69 -14.16
CA GLU A 122 8.03 -21.12 -14.11
C GLU A 122 7.02 -21.53 -15.20
N ASP A 123 6.00 -20.71 -15.43
CA ASP A 123 5.02 -20.91 -16.50
C ASP A 123 5.66 -20.81 -17.88
N THR A 124 6.56 -19.84 -18.08
CA THR A 124 7.28 -19.66 -19.35
C THR A 124 8.17 -20.88 -19.64
N VAL A 125 8.93 -21.35 -18.65
CA VAL A 125 9.81 -22.53 -18.79
C VAL A 125 9.00 -23.79 -19.09
N LYS A 126 7.84 -23.97 -18.45
CA LYS A 126 6.94 -25.10 -18.75
C LYS A 126 6.43 -25.06 -20.20
N ASN A 127 6.04 -23.88 -20.68
CA ASN A 127 5.57 -23.70 -22.05
C ASN A 127 6.70 -23.85 -23.08
N ASN A 128 7.94 -23.55 -22.69
CA ASN A 128 9.14 -23.71 -23.51
C ASN A 128 9.78 -25.11 -23.34
N ASN A 129 8.98 -26.18 -23.19
CA ASN A 129 9.47 -27.56 -23.05
C ASN A 129 10.56 -27.76 -21.98
N SER A 130 10.41 -27.08 -20.83
CA SER A 130 11.40 -27.07 -19.74
C SER A 130 12.76 -26.44 -20.09
N ASN A 131 12.85 -25.73 -21.21
CA ASN A 131 14.01 -24.92 -21.57
C ASN A 131 13.96 -23.56 -20.86
N ARG A 132 15.10 -23.17 -20.29
CA ARG A 132 15.30 -21.89 -19.59
C ARG A 132 15.85 -20.79 -20.47
N ASP A 133 16.21 -21.11 -21.71
CA ASP A 133 16.53 -20.12 -22.72
C ASP A 133 15.23 -19.43 -23.18
N ILE A 134 14.93 -18.29 -22.56
CA ILE A 134 13.69 -17.55 -22.74
C ILE A 134 13.99 -16.17 -23.33
N THR A 135 13.22 -15.76 -24.33
CA THR A 135 13.37 -14.42 -24.89
C THR A 135 12.54 -13.39 -24.10
N ALA A 136 13.19 -12.29 -23.73
CA ALA A 136 12.57 -11.17 -23.02
C ALA A 136 12.69 -9.88 -23.83
N ALA A 137 11.61 -9.09 -23.85
CA ALA A 137 11.63 -7.70 -24.24
C ALA A 137 11.84 -6.82 -23.01
N PHE A 138 12.57 -5.73 -23.18
CA PHE A 138 12.82 -4.76 -22.12
C PHE A 138 12.18 -3.43 -22.49
N ASP A 139 11.52 -2.81 -21.52
CA ASP A 139 10.91 -1.49 -21.71
C ASP A 139 11.09 -0.63 -20.45
N GLY A 140 11.37 0.65 -20.68
CA GLY A 140 11.56 1.67 -19.66
C GLY A 140 10.37 2.63 -19.56
N SER A 141 9.98 2.97 -18.33
CA SER A 141 8.99 4.02 -18.07
C SER A 141 9.55 5.04 -17.08
N TRP A 142 9.17 6.30 -17.27
CA TRP A 142 9.66 7.43 -16.48
C TRP A 142 8.52 8.17 -15.80
N GLN A 143 8.80 8.71 -14.61
CA GLN A 143 7.84 9.51 -13.84
C GLN A 143 7.37 10.76 -14.62
N LYS A 144 8.25 11.35 -15.43
CA LYS A 144 7.97 12.56 -16.21
C LYS A 144 8.36 12.34 -17.66
N ARG A 145 7.61 12.93 -18.59
CA ARG A 145 8.00 13.01 -20.00
C ARG A 145 9.25 13.89 -20.17
N GLY A 146 10.09 13.55 -21.15
CA GLY A 146 11.33 14.25 -21.44
C GLY A 146 12.54 13.78 -20.62
N LEU A 147 13.71 14.40 -20.85
CA LEU A 147 15.01 13.97 -20.29
C LEU A 147 15.24 14.42 -18.83
N THR A 148 14.20 14.86 -18.13
CA THR A 148 14.28 15.46 -16.78
C THR A 148 13.72 14.58 -15.67
N SER A 149 13.35 13.33 -15.96
CA SER A 149 12.78 12.45 -14.94
C SER A 149 13.82 12.07 -13.88
N LEU A 150 13.42 12.11 -12.62
CA LEU A 150 14.26 11.70 -11.49
C LEU A 150 14.12 10.22 -11.16
N ASN A 151 13.01 9.60 -11.58
CA ASN A 151 12.70 8.21 -11.34
C ASN A 151 12.38 7.51 -12.66
N GLY A 152 12.80 6.26 -12.77
CA GLY A 152 12.48 5.37 -13.87
C GLY A 152 12.21 3.96 -13.35
N VAL A 153 11.51 3.16 -14.14
CA VAL A 153 11.36 1.72 -13.94
C VAL A 153 11.66 1.05 -15.26
N VAL A 154 12.44 -0.02 -15.22
CA VAL A 154 12.73 -0.88 -16.36
C VAL A 154 12.12 -2.23 -16.07
N SER A 155 11.42 -2.82 -17.03
CA SER A 155 10.81 -4.14 -16.87
C SER A 155 11.31 -5.08 -17.96
N ALA A 156 11.51 -6.34 -17.58
CA ALA A 156 11.72 -7.45 -18.50
C ALA A 156 10.42 -8.22 -18.64
N THR A 157 9.93 -8.37 -19.86
CA THR A 157 8.68 -9.05 -20.18
C THR A 157 8.97 -10.21 -21.12
N CYS A 158 8.48 -11.41 -20.79
CA CYS A 158 8.60 -12.55 -21.68
C CYS A 158 7.84 -12.28 -22.99
N LEU A 159 8.50 -12.49 -24.14
CA LEU A 159 7.86 -12.30 -25.44
C LEU A 159 6.71 -13.28 -25.69
N GLU A 160 6.86 -14.53 -25.26
CA GLU A 160 5.87 -15.58 -25.55
C GLU A 160 4.62 -15.45 -24.67
N THR A 161 4.81 -15.19 -23.37
CA THR A 161 3.68 -15.16 -22.41
C THR A 161 3.15 -13.76 -22.14
N GLY A 162 3.90 -12.71 -22.50
CA GLY A 162 3.58 -11.33 -22.14
C GLY A 162 3.66 -11.04 -20.63
N LYS A 163 4.18 -11.97 -19.83
CA LYS A 163 4.30 -11.82 -18.38
C LYS A 163 5.61 -11.12 -17.99
N VAL A 164 5.57 -10.29 -16.96
CA VAL A 164 6.75 -9.63 -16.40
C VAL A 164 7.62 -10.67 -15.65
N LEU A 165 8.90 -10.74 -16.03
CA LEU A 165 9.90 -11.65 -15.48
C LEU A 165 10.76 -11.01 -14.38
N ASP A 166 11.10 -9.73 -14.54
CA ASP A 166 11.82 -8.93 -13.54
C ASP A 166 11.59 -7.44 -13.79
N PHE A 167 11.94 -6.60 -12.83
CA PHE A 167 11.99 -5.15 -13.00
C PHE A 167 13.08 -4.52 -12.12
N GLU A 168 13.49 -3.32 -12.50
CA GLU A 168 14.38 -2.46 -11.72
C GLU A 168 13.83 -1.04 -11.63
N CYS A 169 13.66 -0.56 -10.40
CA CYS A 169 13.32 0.84 -10.13
C CYS A 169 14.59 1.66 -9.91
N LEU A 170 14.76 2.74 -10.67
CA LEU A 170 15.92 3.62 -10.62
C LEU A 170 15.54 5.02 -10.18
N SER A 171 16.38 5.61 -9.34
CA SER A 171 16.21 6.96 -8.80
C SER A 171 17.53 7.72 -8.78
N LYS A 172 17.47 8.96 -9.28
CA LYS A 172 18.50 10.00 -9.11
C LYS A 172 18.31 10.84 -7.86
N TYR A 173 17.23 10.59 -7.12
CA TYR A 173 16.75 11.45 -6.07
C TYR A 173 16.60 10.70 -4.75
N CYS A 174 17.11 11.30 -3.69
CA CYS A 174 16.75 10.91 -2.34
C CYS A 174 16.27 12.15 -1.58
N PHE A 175 15.05 12.07 -1.05
CA PHE A 175 14.45 13.17 -0.29
C PHE A 175 15.27 13.50 0.96
N LYS A 176 15.79 12.47 1.63
CA LYS A 176 16.61 12.61 2.85
C LYS A 176 17.95 13.27 2.54
N CYS A 177 18.66 12.87 1.48
CA CYS A 177 19.87 13.56 1.02
C CYS A 177 19.65 15.04 0.73
N LYS A 178 18.51 15.40 0.12
CA LYS A 178 18.23 16.80 -0.25
C LYS A 178 17.88 17.67 0.96
N ASN A 179 17.15 17.13 1.94
CA ASN A 179 16.54 17.92 3.01
C ASN A 179 17.20 17.77 4.37
N ARG A 180 18.11 16.80 4.56
CA ARG A 180 18.86 16.61 5.80
C ARG A 180 20.34 16.59 5.46
N ASN A 181 21.13 17.44 6.09
CA ASN A 181 22.60 17.34 6.08
C ASN A 181 23.13 16.07 6.78
N ASN A 182 22.23 15.20 7.25
CA ASN A 182 22.58 13.98 7.93
C ASN A 182 22.86 12.86 6.91
N LYS A 183 24.13 12.48 6.79
CA LYS A 183 24.60 11.40 5.91
C LYS A 183 24.19 10.01 6.40
N ASP A 184 23.70 9.90 7.63
CA ASP A 184 23.29 8.63 8.23
C ASP A 184 21.83 8.29 7.87
N HIS A 185 21.62 7.82 6.65
CA HIS A 185 20.35 7.21 6.23
C HIS A 185 20.57 6.22 5.08
N THR A 186 19.62 5.31 4.89
CA THR A 186 19.54 4.48 3.69
C THR A 186 19.18 5.35 2.49
N CYS A 187 20.17 5.68 1.67
CA CYS A 187 19.99 6.47 0.46
C CYS A 187 19.13 5.71 -0.55
N GLU A 188 18.11 6.38 -1.08
CA GLU A 188 17.21 5.83 -2.10
C GLU A 188 17.71 6.09 -3.52
N LYS A 189 18.76 6.91 -3.68
CA LYS A 189 19.39 7.15 -4.97
C LYS A 189 20.25 5.93 -5.32
N ASN A 190 19.98 5.32 -6.47
CA ASN A 190 20.67 4.13 -6.97
C ASN A 190 21.13 4.26 -8.43
N PHE A 191 21.02 5.46 -9.01
CA PHE A 191 21.44 5.77 -10.38
C PHE A 191 22.08 7.15 -10.48
N GLU A 192 23.11 7.27 -11.32
CA GLU A 192 23.78 8.51 -11.69
C GLU A 192 23.85 8.64 -13.21
N GLY A 193 23.64 9.85 -13.73
CA GLY A 193 23.65 10.14 -15.17
C GLY A 193 22.34 10.72 -15.71
N PHE A 194 22.20 10.69 -17.04
CA PHE A 194 21.03 11.21 -17.74
C PHE A 194 19.82 10.27 -17.61
N SER A 195 18.60 10.82 -17.65
CA SER A 195 17.38 10.00 -17.51
C SER A 195 17.28 8.90 -18.56
N GLY A 196 17.73 9.15 -19.80
CA GLY A 196 17.76 8.12 -20.85
C GLY A 196 18.69 6.94 -20.53
N GLY A 197 19.76 7.14 -19.76
CA GLY A 197 20.68 6.06 -19.37
C GLY A 197 20.10 5.11 -18.31
N MET A 198 18.97 5.44 -17.69
CA MET A 198 18.30 4.56 -16.74
C MET A 198 17.85 3.26 -17.39
N GLU A 199 17.43 3.30 -18.66
CA GLU A 199 16.98 2.10 -19.35
C GLU A 199 18.11 1.08 -19.46
N SER A 200 19.26 1.49 -20.00
CA SER A 200 20.43 0.63 -20.12
C SER A 200 20.95 0.11 -18.77
N ASP A 201 20.97 0.96 -17.73
CA ASP A 201 21.42 0.56 -16.39
C ASP A 201 20.44 -0.42 -15.72
N GLY A 202 19.14 -0.21 -15.90
CA GLY A 202 18.10 -1.10 -15.39
C GLY A 202 18.15 -2.46 -16.08
N ILE A 203 18.32 -2.50 -17.41
CA ILE A 203 18.52 -3.73 -18.18
C ILE A 203 19.75 -4.49 -17.65
N LEU A 204 20.89 -3.81 -17.50
CA LEU A 204 22.11 -4.42 -16.98
C LEU A 204 21.89 -5.04 -15.59
N LYS A 205 21.23 -4.32 -14.68
CA LYS A 205 20.92 -4.81 -13.32
C LYS A 205 19.99 -6.01 -13.31
N ILE A 206 19.03 -6.08 -14.23
CA ILE A 206 18.14 -7.23 -14.40
C ILE A 206 18.95 -8.43 -14.89
N PHE A 207 19.78 -8.27 -15.94
CA PHE A 207 20.62 -9.36 -16.45
C PHE A 207 21.58 -9.91 -15.39
N GLN A 208 22.31 -9.04 -14.70
CA GLN A 208 23.21 -9.43 -13.60
C GLN A 208 22.50 -10.15 -12.45
N ARG A 209 21.21 -9.87 -12.24
CA ARG A 209 20.40 -10.60 -11.25
C ARG A 209 20.02 -11.98 -11.77
N SER A 210 19.68 -12.08 -13.05
CA SER A 210 19.42 -13.37 -13.70
C SER A 210 20.65 -14.29 -13.66
N GLU A 211 21.84 -13.79 -14.01
CA GLU A 211 23.10 -14.54 -13.94
C GLU A 211 23.36 -15.07 -12.52
N ARG A 212 23.27 -14.19 -11.51
CA ARG A 212 23.46 -14.56 -10.10
C ARG A 212 22.45 -15.58 -9.58
N LEU A 213 21.21 -15.55 -10.06
CA LEU A 213 20.16 -16.47 -9.62
C LEU A 213 20.22 -17.83 -10.32
N ASN A 214 20.78 -17.87 -11.54
CA ASN A 214 20.79 -19.08 -12.38
C ASN A 214 22.19 -19.66 -12.61
N ASN A 215 23.24 -19.07 -12.04
CA ASN A 215 24.65 -19.48 -12.18
C ASN A 215 25.07 -19.64 -13.65
N VAL A 216 24.76 -18.64 -14.46
CA VAL A 216 25.23 -18.52 -15.86
C VAL A 216 26.45 -17.63 -15.90
#